data_AF-A0A8J7HFZ2-F1
#
_entry.id   AF-A0A8J7HFZ2-F1
#
_cell.length_a   1.000
_cell.length_b   1.000
_cell.length_c   1.000
_cell.angle_alpha   90.00
_cell.angle_beta   90.00
_cell.angle_gamma   90.00
#
_symmetry.space_group_name_H-M   'P 1'
#
loop_
_entity.id
_entity.type
_entity.pdbx_description
1 polymer ?
#
loop_
_entity_poly.entity_id
_entity_poly.type
_entity_poly.pdbx_seq_one_letter_code
_entity_poly.pdbx_strand_id
1 'polypeptide(L)'
;METEKNLPVEHQDVPTSHRGLHDFLYSNDDEHTATEVAVTPDLADNGAEIIPLEAWRAASHNAKIAGVYAVLDLEHHTQYIGYSRNVLLSLNGHVNQNGEQKCAFVRVQNFKFPKRQEMEDLRDAWIAELDSIPPGNAAENGMWASTVGEVAKAAMSEAERQAYEEKKLKLQKAMADTTLSKQAESTDNSDVERQRQLEAAVKNDDWSAIIDAQTQETK
;
A
#
# COMPACT_ATOMS: atom_id res chain seq x y z
N MET A 1 -41.20 2.39 -10.15
CA MET A 1 -41.02 2.83 -11.55
C MET A 1 -41.35 4.31 -11.53
N GLU A 2 -40.49 5.27 -11.82
CA GLU A 2 -39.36 5.29 -12.76
C GLU A 2 -38.25 6.19 -12.22
N THR A 3 -37.01 5.78 -12.48
CA THR A 3 -35.76 6.45 -12.15
C THR A 3 -35.60 7.72 -12.99
N GLU A 4 -35.47 8.89 -12.36
CA GLU A 4 -35.01 10.11 -13.03
C GLU A 4 -33.61 9.87 -13.59
N LYS A 5 -33.53 9.75 -14.92
CA LYS A 5 -32.27 9.66 -15.65
C LYS A 5 -31.54 11.00 -15.51
N ASN A 6 -30.46 10.99 -14.74
CA ASN A 6 -29.45 12.04 -14.74
C ASN A 6 -28.83 12.10 -16.15
N LEU A 7 -29.35 12.99 -16.99
CA LEU A 7 -28.76 13.27 -18.30
C LEU A 7 -27.56 14.20 -18.09
N PRO A 8 -26.40 13.92 -18.70
CA PRO A 8 -25.26 14.83 -18.66
C PRO A 8 -25.65 16.15 -19.33
N VAL A 9 -25.40 17.27 -18.63
CA VAL A 9 -25.56 18.61 -19.19
C VAL A 9 -24.54 18.77 -20.32
N GLU A 10 -25.01 18.77 -21.56
CA GLU A 10 -24.15 19.08 -22.72
C GLU A 10 -23.67 20.54 -22.62
N HIS A 11 -22.43 20.76 -23.09
CA HIS A 11 -21.57 21.94 -22.94
C HIS A 11 -22.09 23.25 -23.58
N GLN A 12 -23.40 23.35 -23.88
CA GLN A 12 -23.99 24.47 -24.62
C GLN A 12 -24.81 25.45 -23.76
N ASP A 13 -25.10 25.14 -22.49
CA ASP A 13 -25.92 26.01 -21.62
C ASP A 13 -25.15 26.71 -20.49
N VAL A 14 -23.88 27.07 -20.72
CA VAL A 14 -23.10 27.86 -19.76
C VAL A 14 -23.10 29.35 -20.14
N PRO A 15 -23.63 30.25 -19.30
CA PRO A 15 -23.58 31.70 -19.52
C PRO A 15 -22.15 32.20 -19.74
N THR A 16 -21.97 33.16 -20.65
CA THR A 16 -20.65 33.64 -21.12
C THR A 16 -19.70 34.08 -20.00
N SER A 17 -20.24 34.50 -18.84
CA SER A 17 -19.46 34.90 -17.66
C SER A 17 -18.77 33.74 -16.91
N HIS A 18 -19.15 32.48 -17.17
CA HIS A 18 -18.58 31.30 -16.50
C HIS A 18 -17.91 30.32 -17.46
N ARG A 19 -17.93 30.66 -18.76
CA ARG A 19 -17.26 29.86 -19.79
C ARG A 19 -15.76 29.73 -19.55
N GLY A 20 -15.08 30.77 -19.05
CA GLY A 20 -13.64 30.74 -18.80
C GLY A 20 -13.20 29.77 -17.69
N LEU A 21 -13.98 29.65 -16.61
CA LEU A 21 -13.67 28.68 -15.54
C LEU A 21 -14.03 27.25 -15.96
N HIS A 22 -15.07 27.11 -16.79
CA HIS A 22 -15.51 25.82 -17.31
C HIS A 22 -14.53 25.28 -18.37
N ASP A 23 -14.05 26.12 -19.29
CA ASP A 23 -12.98 25.78 -20.25
C ASP A 23 -11.71 25.36 -19.51
N PHE A 24 -11.34 26.07 -18.44
CA PHE A 24 -10.17 25.71 -17.66
C PHE A 24 -10.30 24.33 -16.98
N LEU A 25 -11.48 23.98 -16.49
CA LEU A 25 -11.72 22.72 -15.79
C LEU A 25 -12.00 21.54 -16.71
N TYR A 26 -12.48 21.78 -17.94
CA TYR A 26 -13.00 20.73 -18.84
C TYR A 26 -12.47 20.78 -20.28
N SER A 27 -11.75 21.82 -20.73
CA SER A 27 -11.16 21.88 -22.09
C SER A 27 -9.76 21.29 -22.18
N ASN A 28 -9.24 20.71 -21.09
CA ASN A 28 -8.14 19.75 -21.15
C ASN A 28 -8.71 18.32 -21.15
N ASP A 29 -9.43 17.98 -22.22
CA ASP A 29 -9.81 16.60 -22.53
C ASP A 29 -8.58 15.69 -22.81
N ASP A 30 -7.35 16.25 -22.74
CA ASP A 30 -6.08 15.57 -22.98
C ASP A 30 -5.22 15.35 -21.72
N GLU A 31 -5.69 15.67 -20.51
CA GLU A 31 -4.94 15.40 -19.26
C GLU A 31 -5.47 14.21 -18.45
N HIS A 32 -6.59 13.62 -18.90
CA HIS A 32 -7.07 12.31 -18.43
C HIS A 32 -6.87 11.19 -19.44
N THR A 33 -6.09 11.42 -20.49
CA THR A 33 -5.41 10.33 -21.18
C THR A 33 -4.51 9.69 -20.14
N ALA A 34 -5.01 8.63 -19.49
CA ALA A 34 -4.20 7.68 -18.78
C ALA A 34 -3.01 7.48 -19.71
N THR A 35 -1.83 7.95 -19.29
CA THR A 35 -0.60 7.64 -20.01
C THR A 35 -0.60 6.14 -20.01
N GLU A 36 -1.05 5.56 -21.12
CA GLU A 36 -0.90 4.15 -21.39
C GLU A 36 0.60 4.02 -21.31
N VAL A 37 1.04 3.51 -20.17
CA VAL A 37 2.39 3.05 -19.99
C VAL A 37 2.50 2.05 -21.11
N ALA A 38 3.11 2.49 -22.22
CA ALA A 38 3.44 1.63 -23.33
C ALA A 38 4.40 0.62 -22.72
N VAL A 39 3.82 -0.46 -22.20
CA VAL A 39 4.54 -1.65 -21.83
C VAL A 39 5.04 -2.12 -23.19
N THR A 40 6.28 -1.75 -23.50
CA THR A 40 7.02 -2.40 -24.57
C THR A 40 6.88 -3.90 -24.29
N PRO A 41 6.26 -4.69 -25.19
CA PRO A 41 5.95 -6.09 -24.93
C PRO A 41 7.20 -6.95 -24.67
N ASP A 42 8.37 -6.42 -25.00
CA ASP A 42 9.63 -7.12 -25.04
C ASP A 42 10.44 -7.05 -23.74
N LEU A 43 9.94 -6.34 -22.72
CA LEU A 43 10.58 -6.30 -21.40
C LEU A 43 9.75 -6.99 -20.32
N ALA A 44 8.93 -7.97 -20.69
CA ALA A 44 8.30 -8.92 -19.77
C ALA A 44 9.37 -9.87 -19.20
N ASP A 45 10.33 -9.31 -18.48
CA ASP A 45 11.30 -10.07 -17.72
C ASP A 45 10.57 -10.65 -16.50
N ASN A 46 10.47 -11.97 -16.49
CA ASN A 46 9.87 -12.76 -15.41
C ASN A 46 10.82 -12.89 -14.22
N GLY A 47 11.74 -11.93 -14.05
CA GLY A 47 12.70 -11.91 -12.97
C GLY A 47 13.47 -13.21 -12.89
N ALA A 48 13.79 -13.84 -14.01
CA ALA A 48 14.56 -15.08 -14.07
C ALA A 48 15.87 -14.90 -14.85
N GLU A 49 15.92 -13.90 -15.73
CA GLU A 49 17.09 -13.61 -16.53
C GLU A 49 18.00 -12.62 -15.80
N ILE A 50 19.29 -12.93 -15.78
CA ILE A 50 20.33 -12.01 -15.33
C ILE A 50 20.97 -11.44 -16.60
N ILE A 51 20.90 -10.13 -16.76
CA ILE A 51 21.38 -9.43 -17.94
C ILE A 51 22.35 -8.31 -17.56
N PRO A 52 23.30 -7.96 -18.43
CA PRO A 52 24.18 -6.82 -18.21
C PRO A 52 23.36 -5.56 -17.98
N LEU A 53 23.72 -4.77 -16.96
CA LEU A 53 22.96 -3.59 -16.60
C LEU A 53 22.81 -2.61 -17.78
N GLU A 54 23.87 -2.44 -18.57
CA GLU A 54 23.84 -1.54 -19.72
C GLU A 54 22.88 -2.01 -20.83
N ALA A 55 22.80 -3.33 -21.05
CA ALA A 55 21.84 -3.92 -21.99
C ALA A 55 20.41 -3.69 -21.52
N TRP A 56 20.14 -3.87 -20.22
CA TRP A 56 18.82 -3.61 -19.65
C TRP A 56 18.44 -2.13 -19.71
N ARG A 57 19.39 -1.22 -19.45
CA ARG A 57 19.17 0.24 -19.56
C ARG A 57 18.82 0.64 -20.99
N ALA A 58 19.54 0.09 -21.98
CA ALA A 58 19.28 0.33 -23.39
C ALA A 58 17.89 -0.16 -23.81
N ALA A 59 17.50 -1.36 -23.36
CA ALA A 59 16.20 -1.97 -23.67
C ALA A 59 15.02 -1.29 -22.96
N SER A 60 15.22 -0.81 -21.73
CA SER A 60 14.18 -0.14 -20.94
C SER A 60 13.87 1.29 -21.38
N HIS A 61 14.73 1.90 -22.21
CA HIS A 61 14.58 3.22 -22.85
C HIS A 61 13.63 4.23 -22.15
N ASN A 62 14.02 4.70 -20.96
CA ASN A 62 13.27 5.67 -20.13
C ASN A 62 11.82 5.28 -19.75
N ALA A 63 11.45 4.01 -19.90
CA ALA A 63 10.16 3.50 -19.45
C ALA A 63 10.09 3.50 -17.92
N LYS A 64 8.95 3.93 -17.40
CA LYS A 64 8.63 3.86 -15.97
C LYS A 64 8.23 2.43 -15.62
N ILE A 65 9.24 1.60 -15.35
CA ILE A 65 9.04 0.20 -14.96
C ILE A 65 9.01 0.10 -13.45
N ALA A 66 7.91 -0.43 -12.91
CA ALA A 66 7.79 -0.77 -11.50
C ALA A 66 8.10 -2.26 -11.31
N GLY A 67 8.88 -2.58 -10.28
CA GLY A 67 9.28 -3.95 -10.03
C GLY A 67 10.27 -4.15 -8.91
N VAL A 68 10.60 -5.42 -8.71
CA VAL A 68 11.66 -5.89 -7.82
C VAL A 68 12.90 -6.14 -8.67
N TYR A 69 14.06 -5.75 -8.17
CA TYR A 69 15.31 -5.91 -8.87
C TYR A 69 16.42 -6.37 -7.93
N ALA A 70 17.32 -7.20 -8.46
CA ALA A 70 18.56 -7.59 -7.81
C ALA A 70 19.72 -7.04 -8.64
N VAL A 71 20.70 -6.46 -7.94
CA VAL A 71 21.95 -5.95 -8.51
C VAL A 71 23.07 -6.90 -8.15
N LEU A 72 23.86 -7.26 -9.16
CA LEU A 72 24.98 -8.18 -9.02
C LEU A 72 26.27 -7.54 -9.52
N ASP A 73 27.39 -7.95 -8.92
CA ASP A 73 28.73 -7.54 -9.35
C ASP A 73 29.23 -8.35 -10.55
N LEU A 74 30.48 -8.09 -10.97
CA LEU A 74 31.13 -8.80 -12.07
C LEU A 74 31.30 -10.31 -11.84
N GLU A 75 31.27 -10.76 -10.58
CA GLU A 75 31.40 -12.16 -10.19
C GLU A 75 30.03 -12.85 -10.06
N HIS A 76 28.95 -12.15 -10.42
CA HIS A 76 27.56 -12.61 -10.30
C HIS A 76 27.14 -12.83 -8.83
N HIS A 77 27.80 -12.16 -7.88
CA HIS A 77 27.35 -12.13 -6.50
C HIS A 77 26.28 -11.06 -6.33
N THR A 78 25.18 -11.40 -5.66
CA THR A 78 24.10 -10.45 -5.40
C THR A 78 24.55 -9.44 -4.33
N GLN A 79 24.64 -8.18 -4.73
CA GLN A 79 25.07 -7.09 -3.87
C GLN A 79 23.90 -6.40 -3.19
N TYR A 80 22.75 -6.34 -3.85
CA TYR A 80 21.55 -5.69 -3.34
C TYR A 80 20.27 -6.22 -4.00
N ILE A 81 19.20 -6.32 -3.24
CA ILE A 81 17.84 -6.61 -3.73
C ILE A 81 16.89 -5.53 -3.20
N GLY A 82 16.17 -4.87 -4.11
CA GLY A 82 15.23 -3.82 -3.76
C GLY A 82 14.00 -3.83 -4.64
N TYR A 83 13.06 -2.95 -4.34
CA TYR A 83 11.90 -2.70 -5.19
C TYR A 83 11.75 -1.20 -5.47
N SER A 84 11.15 -0.86 -6.60
CA SER A 84 10.91 0.54 -6.96
C SER A 84 9.73 0.67 -7.90
N ARG A 85 9.08 1.85 -7.87
CA ARG A 85 8.11 2.25 -8.89
C ARG A 85 8.78 2.72 -10.19
N ASN A 86 10.08 3.00 -10.14
CA ASN A 86 10.91 3.32 -11.29
C ASN A 86 12.28 2.66 -11.09
N VAL A 87 12.39 1.42 -11.54
CA VAL A 87 13.58 0.59 -11.41
C VAL A 87 14.78 1.23 -12.09
N LEU A 88 14.60 1.80 -13.28
CA LEU A 88 15.67 2.47 -14.03
C LEU A 88 16.27 3.65 -13.26
N LEU A 89 15.41 4.49 -12.66
CA LEU A 89 15.87 5.61 -11.84
C LEU A 89 16.68 5.13 -10.63
N SER A 90 16.21 4.09 -9.95
CA SER A 90 16.90 3.53 -8.78
C SER A 90 18.25 2.93 -9.17
N LEU A 91 18.31 2.14 -10.25
CA LEU A 91 19.56 1.54 -10.73
C LEU A 91 20.59 2.59 -11.13
N ASN A 92 20.16 3.66 -11.82
CA ASN A 92 21.05 4.78 -12.14
C ASN A 92 21.62 5.44 -10.88
N GLY A 93 20.81 5.59 -9.83
CA GLY A 93 21.26 6.08 -8.53
C GLY A 93 22.34 5.18 -7.92
N HIS A 94 22.12 3.87 -7.92
CA HIS A 94 23.07 2.90 -7.38
C HIS A 94 24.39 2.88 -8.14
N VAL A 95 24.36 2.94 -9.47
CA VAL A 95 25.57 3.04 -10.30
C VAL A 95 26.37 4.29 -9.95
N ASN A 96 25.71 5.44 -9.80
CA ASN A 96 26.37 6.69 -9.44
C ASN A 96 26.97 6.65 -8.03
N GLN A 97 26.34 5.94 -7.09
CA GLN A 97 26.77 5.89 -5.70
C GLN A 97 27.84 4.83 -5.43
N ASN A 98 27.71 3.66 -6.07
CA ASN A 98 28.50 2.46 -5.75
C ASN A 98 29.43 2.01 -6.89
N GLY A 99 29.31 2.63 -8.06
CA GLY A 99 30.11 2.37 -9.25
C GLY A 99 29.59 1.20 -10.09
N GLU A 100 30.02 1.17 -11.36
CA GLU A 100 29.63 0.16 -12.36
C GLU A 100 30.13 -1.25 -12.01
N GLN A 101 31.23 -1.35 -11.25
CA GLN A 101 31.82 -2.64 -10.87
C GLN A 101 30.92 -3.44 -9.90
N LYS A 102 30.28 -2.73 -8.95
CA LYS A 102 29.30 -3.32 -8.02
C LYS A 102 27.91 -3.48 -8.66
N CYS A 103 27.67 -2.83 -9.79
CA CYS A 103 26.38 -2.82 -10.50
C CYS A 103 26.57 -3.30 -11.94
N ALA A 104 27.14 -4.49 -12.13
CA ALA A 104 27.47 -5.00 -13.46
C ALA A 104 26.28 -5.69 -14.12
N PHE A 105 25.53 -6.47 -13.35
CA PHE A 105 24.39 -7.23 -13.82
C PHE A 105 23.14 -6.93 -13.02
N VAL A 106 21.99 -7.15 -13.64
CA VAL A 106 20.70 -6.92 -13.03
C VAL A 106 19.74 -8.05 -13.38
N ARG A 107 18.88 -8.39 -12.42
CA ARG A 107 17.72 -9.26 -12.56
C ARG A 107 16.49 -8.45 -12.20
N VAL A 108 15.49 -8.35 -13.07
CA VAL A 108 14.31 -7.50 -12.81
C VAL A 108 13.01 -8.28 -12.99
N GLN A 109 12.17 -8.31 -11.97
CA GLN A 109 10.78 -8.72 -12.08
C GLN A 109 9.90 -7.49 -12.22
N ASN A 110 9.30 -7.29 -13.39
CA ASN A 110 8.36 -6.20 -13.60
C ASN A 110 6.95 -6.56 -13.11
N PHE A 111 6.12 -5.54 -12.85
CA PHE A 111 4.72 -5.69 -12.48
C PHE A 111 3.84 -4.76 -13.32
N LYS A 112 2.83 -5.32 -13.97
CA LYS A 112 1.81 -4.53 -14.69
C LYS A 112 0.98 -3.66 -13.74
N PHE A 113 0.69 -4.18 -12.54
CA PHE A 113 -0.04 -3.48 -11.49
C PHE A 113 0.74 -3.57 -10.17
N PRO A 114 1.71 -2.66 -9.93
CA PRO A 114 2.63 -2.77 -8.81
C PRO A 114 1.93 -2.50 -7.48
N LYS A 115 1.66 -3.56 -6.71
CA LYS A 115 1.25 -3.42 -5.31
C LYS A 115 2.48 -3.45 -4.41
N ARG A 116 2.53 -2.54 -3.44
CA ARG A 116 3.67 -2.43 -2.51
C ARG A 116 3.95 -3.74 -1.79
N GLN A 117 2.91 -4.36 -1.22
CA GLN A 117 3.04 -5.59 -0.46
C GLN A 117 3.62 -6.72 -1.33
N GLU A 118 3.08 -6.91 -2.55
CA GLU A 118 3.55 -7.96 -3.47
C GLU A 118 5.02 -7.77 -3.87
N MET A 119 5.47 -6.52 -4.05
CA MET A 119 6.88 -6.22 -4.32
C MET A 119 7.79 -6.42 -3.10
N GLU A 120 7.28 -6.09 -1.89
CA GLU A 120 8.00 -6.35 -0.63
C GLU A 120 8.15 -7.85 -0.38
N ASP A 121 7.07 -8.61 -0.54
CA ASP A 121 7.06 -10.07 -0.35
C ASP A 121 8.02 -10.76 -1.33
N LEU A 122 8.04 -10.32 -2.60
CA LEU A 122 8.96 -10.88 -3.60
C LEU A 122 10.42 -10.52 -3.32
N ARG A 123 10.71 -9.28 -2.88
CA ARG A 123 12.06 -8.90 -2.42
C ARG A 123 12.51 -9.82 -1.29
N ASP A 124 11.65 -10.03 -0.30
CA ASP A 124 11.98 -10.85 0.87
C ASP A 124 12.15 -12.32 0.48
N ALA A 125 11.36 -12.83 -0.47
CA ALA A 125 11.54 -14.15 -1.04
C ALA A 125 12.92 -14.28 -1.73
N TRP A 126 13.32 -13.32 -2.56
CA TRP A 126 14.64 -13.35 -3.22
C TRP A 126 15.80 -13.26 -2.22
N ILE A 127 15.65 -12.50 -1.13
CA ILE A 127 16.67 -12.46 -0.08
C ILE A 127 16.72 -13.81 0.66
N ALA A 128 15.59 -14.45 0.91
CA ALA A 128 15.52 -15.75 1.59
C ALA A 128 16.00 -16.93 0.71
N GLU A 129 15.92 -16.79 -0.62
CA GLU A 129 16.50 -17.75 -1.59
C GLU A 129 18.03 -17.76 -1.56
N LEU A 130 18.67 -16.69 -1.09
CA LEU A 130 20.12 -16.61 -0.99
C LEU A 130 20.62 -17.27 0.29
N ASP A 131 21.72 -18.01 0.19
CA ASP A 131 22.43 -18.58 1.35
C ASP A 131 23.01 -17.49 2.27
N SER A 132 23.16 -16.25 1.79
CA SER A 132 23.66 -15.11 2.54
C SER A 132 22.92 -13.82 2.20
N ILE A 133 22.80 -12.94 3.20
CA ILE A 133 22.16 -11.63 3.02
C ILE A 133 23.12 -10.73 2.22
N PRO A 134 22.69 -10.13 1.10
CA PRO A 134 23.51 -9.22 0.32
C PRO A 134 24.07 -8.06 1.15
N PRO A 135 25.30 -7.59 0.89
CA PRO A 135 25.92 -6.51 1.66
C PRO A 135 25.05 -5.24 1.67
N GLY A 136 24.42 -4.90 0.55
CA GLY A 136 23.51 -3.76 0.40
C GLY A 136 22.16 -3.94 1.11
N ASN A 137 21.79 -5.13 1.55
CA ASN A 137 20.61 -5.38 2.38
C ASN A 137 20.95 -5.54 3.87
N ALA A 138 22.25 -5.50 4.22
CA ALA A 138 22.76 -5.63 5.57
C ALA A 138 23.57 -4.38 5.96
N ALA A 139 24.90 -4.52 6.09
CA ALA A 139 25.79 -3.48 6.62
C ALA A 139 25.90 -2.25 5.70
N GLU A 140 25.81 -2.43 4.38
CA GLU A 140 25.91 -1.34 3.40
C GLU A 140 24.54 -0.73 3.06
N ASN A 141 23.45 -1.06 3.78
CA ASN A 141 22.09 -0.64 3.42
C ASN A 141 21.94 0.89 3.18
N GLY A 142 22.63 1.72 3.95
CA GLY A 142 22.62 3.18 3.74
C GLY A 142 23.15 3.64 2.36
N MET A 143 23.99 2.83 1.71
CA MET A 143 24.56 3.10 0.39
C MET A 143 23.65 2.66 -0.77
N TRP A 144 22.56 1.94 -0.48
CA TRP A 144 21.68 1.34 -1.49
C TRP A 144 20.21 1.74 -1.30
N ALA A 145 19.66 1.61 -0.09
CA ALA A 145 18.25 1.86 0.18
C ALA A 145 18.00 3.17 0.95
N SER A 146 18.73 4.25 0.64
CA SER A 146 18.44 5.54 1.26
C SER A 146 17.13 6.14 0.68
N THR A 147 15.99 5.69 1.20
CA THR A 147 14.74 6.44 1.07
C THR A 147 14.80 7.67 1.98
N VAL A 148 14.19 8.80 1.62
CA VAL A 148 14.11 10.00 2.48
C VAL A 148 13.59 9.64 3.89
N GLY A 149 12.70 8.64 3.99
CA GLY A 149 12.19 8.12 5.26
C GLY A 149 13.18 7.24 6.04
N GLU A 150 14.04 6.46 5.38
CA GLU A 150 15.10 5.68 6.05
C GLU A 150 16.28 6.55 6.46
N VAL A 151 16.65 7.56 5.68
CA VAL A 151 17.63 8.57 6.09
C VAL A 151 17.13 9.32 7.33
N ALA A 152 15.83 9.66 7.38
CA ALA A 152 15.23 10.26 8.57
C ALA A 152 15.21 9.30 9.78
N LYS A 153 14.88 8.01 9.59
CA LYS A 153 14.91 6.99 10.67
C LYS A 153 16.32 6.55 11.09
N ALA A 154 17.32 6.71 10.22
CA ALA A 154 18.74 6.46 10.49
C ALA A 154 19.41 7.65 11.18
N ALA A 155 18.95 8.88 10.89
CA ALA A 155 19.34 10.09 11.60
C ALA A 155 18.68 10.23 12.99
N MET A 156 17.61 9.46 13.25
CA MET A 156 16.95 9.41 14.56
C MET A 156 17.75 8.57 15.57
N SER A 157 17.90 9.09 16.78
CA SER A 157 18.54 8.39 17.90
C SER A 157 17.75 7.14 18.30
N GLU A 158 18.40 6.17 18.93
CA GLU A 158 17.82 4.89 19.37
C GLU A 158 16.57 5.09 20.25
N ALA A 159 16.53 6.19 21.02
CA ALA A 159 15.37 6.61 21.81
C ALA A 159 14.17 7.07 20.96
N GLU A 160 14.42 7.71 19.82
CA GLU A 160 13.37 8.20 18.91
C GLU A 160 12.75 7.05 18.10
N ARG A 161 13.53 6.00 17.80
CA ARG A 161 13.04 4.77 17.18
C ARG A 161 12.05 4.03 18.08
N GLN A 162 12.41 3.84 19.35
CA GLN A 162 11.53 3.20 20.33
C GLN A 162 10.22 3.99 20.51
N ALA A 163 10.30 5.32 20.56
CA ALA A 163 9.11 6.17 20.66
C ALA A 163 8.20 6.07 19.43
N TYR A 164 8.77 5.89 18.22
CA TYR A 164 7.99 5.70 17.00
C TYR A 164 7.29 4.33 16.96
N GLU A 165 7.99 3.28 17.34
CA GLU A 165 7.40 1.93 17.47
C GLU A 165 6.33 1.87 18.55
N GLU A 166 6.55 2.53 19.69
CA GLU A 166 5.56 2.61 20.76
C GLU A 166 4.32 3.42 20.34
N LYS A 167 4.49 4.51 19.57
CA LYS A 167 3.38 5.26 18.98
C LYS A 167 2.59 4.42 17.97
N LYS A 168 3.28 3.64 17.13
CA LYS A 168 2.65 2.72 16.18
C LYS A 168 1.85 1.63 16.91
N LEU A 169 2.43 1.05 17.96
CA LEU A 169 1.79 0.03 18.78
C LEU A 169 0.58 0.59 19.55
N LYS A 170 0.69 1.80 20.11
CA LYS A 170 -0.42 2.50 20.76
C LYS A 170 -1.55 2.80 19.79
N LEU A 171 -1.24 3.22 18.56
CA LEU A 171 -2.25 3.47 17.54
C LEU A 171 -2.97 2.18 17.13
N GLN A 172 -2.24 1.08 16.92
CA GLN A 172 -2.83 -0.23 16.63
C GLN A 172 -3.71 -0.73 17.79
N LYS A 173 -3.26 -0.54 19.04
CA LYS A 173 -4.03 -0.91 20.23
C LYS A 173 -5.32 -0.09 20.36
N ALA A 174 -5.26 1.22 20.11
CA ALA A 174 -6.44 2.09 20.12
C ALA A 174 -7.49 1.71 19.04
N MET A 175 -7.04 1.20 17.89
CA MET A 175 -7.95 0.68 16.87
C MET A 175 -8.58 -0.66 17.25
N ALA A 176 -7.87 -1.53 17.96
CA ALA A 176 -8.46 -2.77 18.49
C ALA A 176 -9.47 -2.50 19.63
N ASP A 177 -9.19 -1.53 20.51
CA ASP A 177 -10.08 -1.14 21.61
C ASP A 177 -11.43 -0.56 21.13
N THR A 178 -11.47 0.09 19.97
CA THR A 178 -12.75 0.59 19.40
C THR A 178 -13.65 -0.55 18.91
N THR A 179 -13.09 -1.69 18.47
CA THR A 179 -13.89 -2.87 18.11
C THR A 179 -14.47 -3.60 19.34
N LEU A 180 -13.74 -3.61 20.45
CA LEU A 180 -14.21 -4.16 21.73
C LEU A 180 -15.22 -3.24 22.42
N SER A 181 -15.02 -1.91 22.38
CA SER A 181 -15.96 -0.93 22.94
C SER A 181 -17.34 -1.01 22.25
N LYS A 182 -17.36 -1.21 20.93
CA LYS A 182 -18.61 -1.37 20.17
C LYS A 182 -19.38 -2.66 20.52
N GLN A 183 -18.68 -3.70 21.00
CA GLN A 183 -19.26 -4.99 21.40
C GLN A 183 -19.72 -4.96 22.88
N ALA A 184 -19.06 -4.16 23.72
CA ALA A 184 -19.49 -3.91 25.09
C ALA A 184 -20.77 -3.05 25.15
N GLU A 185 -20.87 -2.00 24.32
CA GLU A 185 -22.06 -1.12 24.25
C GLU A 185 -23.33 -1.84 23.75
N SER A 186 -23.20 -2.89 22.92
CA SER A 186 -24.35 -3.69 22.47
C SER A 186 -24.86 -4.66 23.53
N THR A 187 -23.99 -5.10 24.44
CA THR A 187 -24.35 -6.08 25.49
C THR A 187 -24.99 -5.37 26.68
N ASP A 188 -24.44 -4.22 27.09
CA ASP A 188 -24.89 -3.46 28.26
C ASP A 188 -26.31 -2.87 28.07
N ASN A 189 -26.64 -2.41 26.85
CA ASN A 189 -28.01 -1.96 26.55
C ASN A 189 -29.07 -3.07 26.66
N SER A 190 -28.69 -4.34 26.44
CA SER A 190 -29.63 -5.46 26.53
C SER A 190 -29.92 -5.86 27.98
N ASP A 191 -28.92 -5.75 28.86
CA ASP A 191 -29.04 -6.14 30.26
C ASP A 191 -29.72 -5.06 31.10
N VAL A 192 -29.47 -3.78 30.81
CA VAL A 192 -30.18 -2.66 31.46
C VAL A 192 -31.67 -2.69 31.11
N GLU A 193 -32.03 -2.99 29.87
CA GLU A 193 -33.45 -3.09 29.46
C GLU A 193 -34.14 -4.30 30.09
N ARG A 194 -33.46 -5.46 30.17
CA ARG A 194 -33.97 -6.63 30.91
C ARG A 194 -34.19 -6.32 32.39
N GLN A 195 -33.25 -5.65 33.03
CA GLN A 195 -33.34 -5.32 34.45
C GLN A 195 -34.49 -4.33 34.72
N ARG A 196 -34.70 -3.36 33.82
CA ARG A 196 -35.84 -2.44 33.88
C ARG A 196 -37.19 -3.15 33.69
N GLN A 197 -37.27 -4.12 32.79
CA GLN A 197 -38.48 -4.93 32.58
C GLN A 197 -38.80 -5.80 33.80
N LEU A 198 -37.78 -6.38 34.44
CA LEU A 198 -37.94 -7.15 35.68
C LEU A 198 -38.41 -6.26 36.84
N GLU A 199 -37.83 -5.06 37.00
CA GLU A 199 -38.24 -4.11 38.05
C GLU A 199 -39.67 -3.58 37.84
N ALA A 200 -40.09 -3.40 36.59
CA ALA A 200 -41.46 -2.99 36.27
C ALA A 200 -42.47 -4.10 36.62
N ALA A 201 -42.15 -5.36 36.33
CA ALA A 201 -43.01 -6.50 36.68
C ALA A 201 -43.12 -6.71 38.19
N VAL A 202 -42.03 -6.50 38.94
CA VAL A 202 -42.04 -6.57 40.41
C VAL A 202 -42.91 -5.48 41.03
N LYS A 203 -42.96 -4.28 40.42
CA LYS A 203 -43.75 -3.16 40.96
C LYS A 203 -45.23 -3.22 40.58
N ASN A 204 -45.58 -3.84 39.45
CA ASN A 204 -46.95 -3.88 38.95
C ASN A 204 -47.62 -5.26 39.09
N ASP A 205 -46.95 -6.25 39.68
CA ASP A 205 -47.38 -7.66 39.82
C ASP A 205 -47.83 -8.35 38.51
N ASP A 206 -47.45 -7.78 37.36
CA ASP A 206 -47.73 -8.31 36.02
C ASP A 206 -46.59 -9.22 35.55
N TRP A 207 -46.50 -10.42 36.14
CA TRP A 207 -45.47 -11.40 35.79
C TRP A 207 -45.79 -12.18 34.50
N SER A 208 -47.03 -12.11 34.00
CA SER A 208 -47.49 -12.91 32.86
C SER A 208 -46.71 -12.64 31.56
N ALA A 209 -46.35 -11.38 31.28
CA ALA A 209 -45.65 -11.02 30.05
C ALA A 209 -44.21 -11.59 29.98
N ILE A 210 -43.53 -11.73 31.11
CA ILE A 210 -42.15 -12.27 31.18
C ILE A 210 -42.17 -13.79 30.98
N ILE A 211 -43.17 -14.47 31.53
CA ILE A 211 -43.33 -15.92 31.41
C ILE A 211 -43.71 -16.32 29.97
N ASP A 212 -44.58 -15.55 29.32
CA ASP A 212 -44.94 -15.80 27.92
C ASP A 212 -43.74 -15.61 26.97
N ALA A 213 -42.88 -14.61 27.24
CA ALA A 213 -41.65 -14.40 26.47
C ALA A 213 -40.66 -15.58 26.60
N GLN A 214 -40.43 -16.09 27.81
CA GLN A 214 -39.55 -17.26 28.02
C GLN A 214 -40.11 -18.56 27.42
N THR A 215 -41.43 -18.70 27.37
CA THR A 215 -42.10 -19.89 26.81
C THR A 215 -42.06 -19.91 25.28
N GLN A 216 -41.95 -18.74 24.63
CA GLN A 216 -41.77 -18.63 23.17
C GLN A 216 -40.32 -18.90 22.73
N GLU A 217 -39.33 -18.54 23.54
CA GLU A 217 -37.90 -18.80 23.23
C GLU A 217 -37.50 -20.28 23.34
N THR A 218 -38.30 -21.09 24.05
CA THR A 218 -38.00 -22.51 24.30
C THR A 218 -38.73 -23.49 23.37
N LYS A 219 -39.40 -22.99 22.32
CA LYS A 219 -40.21 -23.81 21.40
C LYS A 219 -39.63 -23.88 19.99
#